data_AF-X1GX25-F1
#
_entry.id   AF-X1GX25-F1
#
_cell.length_a   1.000
_cell.length_b   1.000
_cell.length_c   1.000
_cell.angle_alpha   90.00
_cell.angle_beta   90.00
_cell.angle_gamma   90.00
#
_symmetry.space_group_name_H-M   'P 1'
#
loop_
_entity.id
_entity.type
_entity.pdbx_description
1 polymer ?
#
loop_
_entity_poly.entity_id
_entity_poly.type
_entity_poly.pdbx_seq_one_letter_code
_entity_poly.pdbx_strand_id
1 'polypeptide(L)' 'GLNSPLPLELSDAETEELLESKRPKMPSLSVSERARNFKEVHLGFSEEEAIIEAKRCLRCELESKPKTEKG' A
#
# COMPACT_ATOMS: atom_id res chain seq x y z
N GLY A 1 23.58 -6.92 -4.53
CA GLY A 1 22.88 -5.66 -4.84
C GLY A 1 21.49 -6.02 -5.32
N LEU A 2 20.48 -5.47 -4.65
CA LEU A 2 19.04 -5.51 -4.94
C LEU A 2 18.59 -6.46 -6.08
N ASN A 3 18.14 -7.66 -5.71
CA ASN A 3 17.14 -8.39 -6.48
C ASN A 3 15.81 -7.66 -6.32
N SER A 4 15.67 -6.49 -6.97
CA SER A 4 14.38 -5.84 -7.10
C SER A 4 13.55 -6.73 -8.02
N PRO A 5 12.46 -7.35 -7.55
CA PRO A 5 11.61 -8.13 -8.42
C PRO A 5 11.10 -7.21 -9.53
N LEU A 6 11.09 -7.75 -10.76
CA LEU A 6 10.44 -7.13 -11.93
C LEU A 6 9.08 -6.57 -11.52
N PRO A 7 8.58 -5.51 -12.20
CA PRO A 7 7.23 -5.03 -11.97
C PRO A 7 6.28 -6.22 -11.94
N LEU A 8 5.61 -6.42 -10.79
CA LEU A 8 4.56 -7.42 -10.69
C LEU A 8 3.49 -7.01 -11.71
N GLU A 9 3.44 -7.74 -12.82
CA GLU A 9 2.37 -7.60 -13.80
C GLU A 9 1.09 -8.07 -13.11
N LEU A 10 0.24 -7.12 -12.72
CA LEU A 10 -1.06 -7.40 -12.14
C LEU A 10 -2.02 -7.73 -13.28
N SER A 11 -2.85 -8.76 -13.11
CA SER A 11 -3.94 -9.03 -14.04
C SER A 11 -5.04 -7.97 -13.94
N ASP A 12 -5.86 -7.85 -14.99
CA ASP A 12 -6.99 -6.91 -14.99
C ASP A 12 -7.94 -7.15 -13.80
N ALA A 13 -8.15 -8.42 -13.42
CA ALA A 13 -8.97 -8.80 -12.28
C ALA A 13 -8.37 -8.35 -10.94
N GLU A 14 -7.06 -8.52 -10.75
CA GLU A 14 -6.35 -8.03 -9.55
C GLU A 14 -6.35 -6.50 -9.49
N THR A 15 -6.28 -5.84 -10.64
CA THR A 15 -6.30 -4.38 -10.73
C THR A 15 -7.67 -3.82 -10.33
N GLU A 16 -8.76 -4.44 -10.80
CA GLU A 16 -10.12 -4.08 -10.41
C GLU A 16 -10.36 -4.28 -8.90
N GLU A 17 -9.94 -5.43 -8.36
CA GLU A 17 -10.04 -5.72 -6.92
C GLU A 17 -9.30 -4.66 -6.08
N LEU A 18 -8.16 -4.17 -6.57
CA LEU A 18 -7.40 -3.13 -5.88
C LEU A 18 -8.08 -1.75 -5.92
N LEU A 19 -8.70 -1.40 -7.04
CA LEU A 19 -9.48 -0.15 -7.16
C LEU A 19 -10.66 -0.14 -6.19
N GLU A 20 -11.26 -1.30 -5.95
CA GLU A 20 -12.37 -1.46 -4.99
C GLU A 20 -11.90 -1.64 -3.54
N SER A 21 -10.61 -1.92 -3.32
CA SER A 21 -10.08 -2.21 -1.98
C SER A 21 -10.09 -0.98 -1.06
N LYS A 22 -10.70 -1.16 0.12
CA LYS A 22 -10.77 -0.13 1.16
C LYS A 22 -9.45 -0.04 1.92
N ARG A 23 -9.08 1.17 2.33
CA ARG A 23 -7.96 1.37 3.27
C ARG A 23 -8.23 0.59 4.58
N PRO A 24 -7.34 -0.31 5.02
CA PRO A 24 -7.46 -0.96 6.32
C PRO A 24 -7.34 0.06 7.44
N LYS A 25 -8.09 -0.15 8.52
CA LYS A 25 -8.12 0.79 9.65
C LYS A 25 -6.92 0.51 10.55
N MET A 26 -6.05 1.50 10.72
CA MET A 26 -4.89 1.40 11.63
C MET A 26 -5.36 1.10 13.07
N PRO A 27 -4.94 -0.03 13.67
CA PRO A 27 -5.15 -0.31 15.08
C PRO A 27 -4.56 0.80 15.95
N SER A 28 -5.29 1.20 16.98
CA SER A 28 -4.82 2.26 17.89
C SER A 28 -5.33 2.07 19.31
N LEU A 29 -4.57 2.58 20.27
CA LEU A 29 -5.01 2.67 21.66
C LEU A 29 -6.28 3.53 21.75
N SER A 30 -7.18 3.12 22.66
CA SER A 30 -8.39 3.89 22.91
C SER A 30 -8.05 5.28 23.46
N VAL A 31 -8.99 6.22 23.30
CA VAL A 31 -8.81 7.61 23.77
C VAL A 31 -8.58 7.65 25.28
N SER A 32 -9.35 6.88 26.05
CA SER A 32 -9.24 6.83 27.52
C SER A 32 -7.88 6.32 27.97
N GLU A 33 -7.29 5.35 27.24
CA GLU A 33 -5.98 4.80 27.55
C GLU A 33 -4.85 5.77 27.15
N ARG A 34 -4.83 6.24 25.89
CA ARG A 34 -3.74 7.08 25.38
C ARG A 34 -3.67 8.46 26.02
N ALA A 35 -4.77 8.94 26.61
CA ALA A 35 -4.80 10.24 27.30
C ALA A 35 -3.99 10.27 28.61
N ARG A 36 -3.58 9.12 29.14
CA ARG A 36 -2.97 9.01 30.49
C ARG A 36 -1.54 8.46 30.48
N ASN A 37 -0.91 8.35 29.31
CA ASN A 37 0.46 7.85 29.18
C ASN A 37 1.12 8.36 27.89
N PHE A 38 2.40 8.02 27.71
CA PHE A 38 3.20 8.35 26.53
C PHE A 38 3.56 7.10 25.69
N LYS A 39 2.75 6.04 25.78
CA LYS A 39 2.93 4.85 24.94
C LYS A 39 2.52 5.17 23.51
N GLU A 40 3.03 4.38 22.57
CA GLU A 40 2.69 4.49 21.16
C GLU A 40 1.17 4.35 20.95
N VAL A 41 0.59 5.27 20.16
CA VAL A 41 -0.86 5.31 19.93
C VAL A 41 -1.26 4.37 18.80
N HIS A 42 -0.51 4.36 17.71
CA HIS A 42 -0.74 3.45 16.60
C HIS A 42 -0.02 2.15 16.88
N LEU A 43 -0.75 1.04 16.78
CA LEU A 43 -0.21 -0.27 17.17
C LEU A 43 0.38 -1.04 15.98
N GLY A 44 0.42 -0.41 14.81
CA GLY A 44 0.84 -1.03 13.55
C GLY A 44 -0.24 -1.93 12.96
N PHE A 45 -0.04 -2.29 11.69
CA PHE A 45 -0.84 -3.27 10.98
C PHE A 45 -0.36 -4.70 11.27
N SER A 46 -1.25 -5.68 11.10
CA SER A 46 -0.81 -7.06 10.88
C SER A 46 -0.04 -7.17 9.56
N GLU A 47 0.69 -8.27 9.37
CA GLU A 47 1.40 -8.51 8.11
C GLU A 47 0.43 -8.50 6.91
N GLU A 48 -0.72 -9.13 7.06
CA GLU A 48 -1.77 -9.21 6.05
C GLU A 48 -2.35 -7.82 5.72
N GLU A 49 -2.67 -7.02 6.75
CA GLU A 49 -3.17 -5.65 6.57
C GLU A 49 -2.14 -4.74 5.90
N ALA A 50 -0.86 -4.89 6.25
CA ALA A 50 0.23 -4.15 5.65
C ALA A 50 0.38 -4.49 4.16
N ILE A 51 0.28 -5.77 3.78
CA ILE A 51 0.28 -6.20 2.39
C ILE A 51 -0.93 -5.61 1.64
N ILE A 52 -2.12 -5.62 2.25
CA ILE A 52 -3.33 -5.03 1.64
C ILE A 52 -3.14 -3.53 1.38
N GLU A 53 -2.66 -2.76 2.35
CA GLU A 53 -2.42 -1.32 2.14
C GLU A 53 -1.29 -1.08 1.12
N ALA A 54 -0.23 -1.90 1.10
CA ALA A 54 0.87 -1.77 0.15
C ALA A 54 0.41 -2.00 -1.30
N LYS A 55 -0.49 -2.96 -1.53
CA LYS A 55 -1.03 -3.24 -2.86
C LYS A 55 -1.90 -2.10 -3.40
N ARG A 56 -2.45 -1.22 -2.55
CA ARG A 56 -3.23 -0.05 -2.98
C ARG A 56 -2.40 1.03 -3.68
N CYS A 57 -1.07 0.89 -3.71
CA CYS A 57 -0.19 1.81 -4.42
C CYS A 57 -0.37 1.67 -5.95
N LEU A 58 -0.81 2.74 -6.62
CA LEU A 58 -0.94 2.79 -8.08
C LEU A 58 0.41 2.84 -8.83
N ARG A 59 1.53 2.92 -8.10
CA ARG A 59 2.89 3.06 -8.65
C ARG A 59 2.98 4.15 -9.74
N CYS A 60 2.36 5.32 -9.50
CA CYS A 60 2.21 6.40 -10.49
C CYS A 60 3.53 6.90 -11.10
N GLU A 61 4.67 6.65 -10.47
CA GLU A 61 5.99 6.97 -11.05
C GLU A 61 6.38 6.07 -12.24
N LEU A 62 5.68 4.95 -12.45
CA LEU A 62 6.00 3.98 -13.50
C LEU A 62 5.31 4.27 -14.84
N GLU A 63 4.52 5.34 -14.94
CA GLU A 63 4.00 5.86 -16.21
C GLU A 63 4.70 7.20 -16.54
N SER A 64 5.22 7.47 -17.74
CA SER A 64 5.26 6.76 -19.01
C SER A 64 6.63 7.03 -19.66
N LYS A 65 7.23 6.05 -20.34
CA LYS A 65 8.27 6.41 -21.32
C LYS A 65 7.58 7.32 -22.36
N PRO A 66 8.15 8.46 -22.77
CA PRO A 66 7.70 9.08 -24.00
C PRO A 66 7.78 8.01 -25.07
N LYS A 67 6.71 7.85 -25.86
CA LYS A 67 6.76 7.03 -27.07
C LYS A 67 7.80 7.70 -27.98
N THR A 68 9.07 7.35 -27.83
CA THR A 68 10.11 7.77 -28.76
C THR A 68 9.77 7.12 -30.09
N GLU A 69 9.19 7.94 -30.95
CA GLU A 69 9.32 7.99 -32.40
C GLU A 69 9.93 6.73 -33.03
N LYS A 70 9.11 5.98 -33.76
CA LYS A 70 9.61 5.18 -34.87
C LYS A 70 9.19 5.90 -36.14
N GLY A 71 10.20 6.44 -36.85
CA GLY A 71 10.08 6.81 -38.25
C GLY A 71 9.88 5.62 -39.16
#